data_AF-A0A7C5AA97-F1
#
_entry.id   AF-A0A7C5AA97-F1
#
_cell.length_a   1.000
_cell.length_b   1.000
_cell.length_c   1.000
_cell.angle_alpha   90.00
_cell.angle_beta   90.00
_cell.angle_gamma   90.00
#
_symmetry.space_group_name_H-M   'P 1'
#
loop_
_entity.id
_entity.type
_entity.pdbx_description
1 polymer ?
#
loop_
_entity_poly.entity_id
_entity_poly.type
_entity_poly.pdbx_seq_one_letter_code
_entity_poly.pdbx_strand_id
1 'polypeptide(L)'
;MKVGEKVVARVDVSNVGGEPGQYVLILKVDNLAVENRVVHLSTGDSLSVSFDLSFDRAGTFRISVDNLVAEVDVLGEGLPVIPIVGVFAAFACLIVIIRWFFFR
;
A
#
# COMPACT_ATOMS: atom_id res chain seq x y z
N MET A 1 -1.81 -12.59 3.03
CA MET A 1 -0.81 -12.71 1.93
C MET A 1 0.25 -13.71 2.33
N LYS A 2 1.03 -14.25 1.40
CA LYS A 2 2.22 -15.04 1.71
C LYS A 2 3.49 -14.18 1.71
N VAL A 3 4.54 -14.70 2.35
CA VAL A 3 5.89 -14.15 2.20
C VAL A 3 6.26 -14.10 0.72
N GLY A 4 6.83 -12.97 0.28
CA GLY A 4 7.21 -12.72 -1.11
C GLY A 4 6.05 -12.36 -2.04
N GLU A 5 4.80 -12.35 -1.56
CA GLU A 5 3.66 -11.88 -2.34
C GLU A 5 3.71 -10.35 -2.51
N LYS A 6 3.33 -9.88 -3.70
CA LYS A 6 3.31 -8.46 -4.03
C LYS A 6 2.03 -7.83 -3.49
N VAL A 7 2.17 -6.79 -2.68
CA VAL A 7 1.09 -5.93 -2.19
C VAL A 7 1.15 -4.61 -2.91
N VAL A 8 0.00 -4.10 -3.34
CA VAL A 8 -0.10 -2.77 -3.97
C VAL A 8 -0.86 -1.85 -3.03
N ALA A 9 -0.18 -0.84 -2.48
CA ALA A 9 -0.82 0.22 -1.73
C ALA A 9 -1.19 1.35 -2.69
N ARG A 10 -2.49 1.69 -2.80
CA ARG A 10 -2.98 2.74 -3.69
C ARG A 10 -3.54 3.91 -2.88
N VAL A 11 -3.10 5.11 -3.22
CA VAL A 11 -3.51 6.35 -2.56
C VAL A 11 -4.01 7.33 -3.62
N ASP A 12 -5.19 7.90 -3.41
CA ASP A 12 -5.72 8.96 -4.26
C ASP A 12 -5.38 10.33 -3.64
N VAL A 13 -4.70 11.17 -4.41
CA VAL A 13 -4.33 12.53 -4.02
C VAL A 13 -5.08 13.52 -4.89
N SER A 14 -5.77 14.48 -4.27
CA SER A 14 -6.56 15.50 -4.96
C SER A 14 -6.13 16.90 -4.53
N ASN A 15 -5.88 17.79 -5.49
CA ASN A 15 -5.65 19.20 -5.22
C ASN A 15 -6.98 19.97 -5.27
N VAL A 16 -7.51 20.31 -4.09
CA VAL A 16 -8.74 21.11 -3.94
C VAL A 16 -8.46 22.60 -3.72
N GLY A 17 -7.17 22.99 -3.70
CA GLY A 17 -6.74 24.38 -3.58
C GLY A 17 -6.91 25.15 -4.88
N GLY A 18 -6.74 26.47 -4.83
CA GLY A 18 -6.85 27.36 -6.00
C GLY A 18 -5.61 27.40 -6.88
N GLU A 19 -4.49 26.87 -6.41
CA GLU A 19 -3.18 26.96 -7.08
C GLU A 19 -2.56 25.58 -7.31
N PRO A 20 -1.74 25.41 -8.36
CA PRO A 20 -0.98 24.19 -8.56
C PRO A 20 0.04 23.98 -7.43
N GLY A 21 0.25 22.72 -7.06
CA GLY A 21 1.12 22.38 -5.94
C GLY A 21 1.86 21.06 -6.13
N GLN A 22 2.94 20.92 -5.37
CA GLN A 22 3.71 19.69 -5.25
C GLN A 22 3.45 19.07 -3.87
N TYR A 23 3.26 17.76 -3.83
CA TYR A 23 3.09 16.99 -2.60
C TYR A 23 4.02 15.79 -2.57
N VAL A 24 4.55 15.46 -1.38
CA VAL A 24 5.45 14.32 -1.18
C VAL A 24 4.74 13.28 -0.33
N LEU A 25 4.38 12.16 -0.96
CA LEU A 25 3.83 10.99 -0.28
C LEU A 25 4.98 10.17 0.29
N ILE A 26 4.91 9.83 1.58
CA ILE A 26 5.90 8.97 2.24
C ILE A 26 5.19 7.71 2.69
N LEU A 27 5.55 6.58 2.08
CA LEU A 27 5.11 5.26 2.49
C LEU A 27 5.99 4.78 3.63
N LYS A 28 5.34 4.36 4.72
CA LYS A 28 5.99 3.76 5.87
C LYS A 28 5.45 2.36 6.13
N VAL A 29 6.34 1.48 6.57
CA VAL A 29 6.02 0.15 7.11
C VAL A 29 6.55 0.12 8.53
N ASP A 30 5.70 -0.18 9.51
CA ASP A 30 6.02 -0.15 10.94
C ASP A 30 6.72 1.15 11.36
N ASN A 31 6.16 2.28 10.91
CA ASN A 31 6.65 3.65 11.11
C ASN A 31 8.01 3.97 10.45
N LEU A 32 8.63 3.04 9.73
CA LEU A 32 9.87 3.27 8.96
C LEU A 32 9.54 3.68 7.53
N ALA A 33 10.10 4.78 7.05
CA ALA A 33 9.93 5.21 5.66
C ALA A 33 10.65 4.24 4.72
N VAL A 34 9.89 3.62 3.80
CA VAL A 34 10.40 2.62 2.85
C VAL A 34 10.44 3.17 1.41
N GLU A 35 9.52 4.07 1.06
CA GLU A 35 9.46 4.69 -0.26
C GLU A 35 8.84 6.08 -0.16
N ASN A 36 9.19 6.97 -1.09
CA ASN A 36 8.52 8.25 -1.26
C ASN A 36 8.18 8.49 -2.73
N ARG A 37 7.12 9.26 -2.97
CA ARG A 37 6.69 9.68 -4.31
C ARG A 37 6.32 11.14 -4.30
N VAL A 38 6.83 11.86 -5.29
CA VAL A 38 6.49 13.26 -5.50
C VAL A 38 5.41 13.34 -6.57
N VAL A 39 4.33 14.05 -6.26
CA VAL A 39 3.24 14.33 -7.20
C VAL A 39 3.12 15.82 -7.42
N HIS A 40 2.80 16.18 -8.67
CA HIS A 40 2.43 17.54 -9.05
C HIS A 40 0.98 17.51 -9.49
N LEU A 41 0.17 18.40 -8.92
CA LEU A 41 -1.26 18.47 -9.21
C LEU A 41 -1.63 19.90 -9.56
N SER A 42 -2.28 20.09 -10.71
CA SER A 42 -2.92 21.36 -11.03
C SER A 42 -4.15 21.57 -10.15
N THR A 43 -4.68 22.80 -10.16
CA THR A 43 -5.93 23.15 -9.50
C THR A 43 -7.06 22.20 -9.91
N GLY A 44 -7.66 21.49 -8.95
CA GLY A 44 -8.78 20.56 -9.19
C GLY A 44 -8.38 19.15 -9.65
N ASP A 45 -7.10 18.91 -9.92
CA ASP A 45 -6.64 17.59 -10.41
C ASP A 45 -6.64 16.54 -9.29
N SER A 46 -6.81 15.28 -9.70
CA SER A 46 -6.67 14.12 -8.82
C SER A 46 -5.79 13.05 -9.48
N LEU A 47 -4.91 12.44 -8.70
CA LEU A 47 -3.99 11.41 -9.15
C LEU A 47 -4.01 10.22 -8.20
N SER A 48 -4.13 9.01 -8.74
CA SER A 48 -3.86 7.78 -7.99
C SER A 48 -2.38 7.46 -8.04
N VAL A 49 -1.75 7.28 -6.88
CA VAL A 49 -0.38 6.80 -6.73
C VAL A 49 -0.39 5.40 -6.17
N SER A 50 0.40 4.51 -6.77
CA SER A 50 0.54 3.13 -6.31
C SER A 50 1.98 2.90 -5.83
N PHE A 51 2.10 2.13 -4.76
CA PHE A 51 3.36 1.64 -4.22
C PHE A 51 3.36 0.12 -4.21
N ASP A 52 4.48 -0.45 -4.64
CA ASP A 52 4.68 -1.88 -4.72
C ASP A 52 5.48 -2.35 -3.51
N LEU A 53 4.88 -3.19 -2.68
CA LEU A 53 5.46 -3.74 -1.47
C LEU A 53 5.62 -5.25 -1.60
N SER A 54 6.66 -5.79 -0.97
CA SER A 54 6.81 -7.21 -0.72
C SER A 54 7.42 -7.41 0.66
N PHE A 55 7.02 -8.48 1.34
CA PHE A 55 7.45 -8.79 2.69
C PHE A 55 8.22 -10.10 2.68
N ASP A 56 9.42 -10.10 3.27
CA ASP A 56 10.35 -11.23 3.29
C ASP A 56 10.14 -12.17 4.49
N ARG A 57 9.26 -11.79 5.42
CA ARG A 57 8.96 -12.55 6.63
C ARG A 57 7.47 -12.53 6.95
N ALA A 58 7.04 -13.58 7.65
CA ALA A 58 5.71 -13.66 8.22
C ALA A 58 5.56 -12.65 9.37
N GLY A 59 4.34 -12.11 9.52
CA GLY A 59 4.00 -11.14 10.56
C GLY A 59 2.90 -10.19 10.11
N THR A 60 2.40 -9.42 11.08
CA THR A 60 1.51 -8.29 10.83
C THR A 60 2.34 -7.04 10.64
N PHE A 61 2.15 -6.35 9.51
CA PHE A 61 2.86 -5.12 9.18
C PHE A 61 1.88 -3.96 9.10
N ARG A 62 2.25 -2.83 9.69
CA ARG A 62 1.48 -1.59 9.64
C ARG A 62 1.98 -0.71 8.51
N ILE A 63 1.21 -0.60 7.44
CA ILE A 63 1.49 0.29 6.32
C ILE A 63 0.83 1.64 6.59
N SER A 64 1.56 2.74 6.40
CA SER A 64 0.98 4.08 6.51
C SER A 64 1.50 5.05 5.47
N VAL A 65 0.63 5.91 4.98
CA VAL A 65 0.96 7.08 4.17
C VAL A 65 0.30 8.28 4.84
N ASP A 66 1.10 9.20 5.36
CA ASP A 66 0.61 10.30 6.22
C ASP A 66 -0.27 9.82 7.38
N ASN A 67 -1.55 10.18 7.37
CA ASN A 67 -2.53 9.79 8.40
C ASN A 67 -3.30 8.51 8.03
N LEU A 68 -3.05 7.95 6.85
CA LEU A 68 -3.69 6.73 6.38
C LEU A 68 -2.92 5.53 6.93
N VAL A 69 -3.65 4.58 7.50
CA VAL A 69 -3.07 3.39 8.08
C VAL A 69 -3.84 2.17 7.59
N ALA A 70 -3.11 1.14 7.19
CA ALA A 70 -3.61 -0.19 6.91
C ALA A 70 -2.72 -1.22 7.61
N GLU A 71 -3.30 -2.34 8.01
CA GLU A 71 -2.55 -3.48 8.53
C GLU A 71 -2.62 -4.61 7.52
N VAL A 72 -1.51 -5.33 7.34
CA VAL A 72 -1.45 -6.46 6.44
C VAL A 72 -0.78 -7.65 7.13
N ASP A 73 -1.50 -8.76 7.16
CA ASP A 73 -1.03 -10.02 7.69
C ASP A 73 -0.33 -10.85 6.62
N VAL A 74 0.99 -11.00 6.78
CA VAL A 74 1.80 -11.98 6.05
C VAL A 74 1.76 -13.29 6.80
N LEU A 75 1.09 -14.25 6.19
CA LEU A 75 1.15 -15.64 6.61
C LEU A 75 2.49 -16.21 6.16
N GLY A 76 3.24 -16.73 7.13
CA GLY A 76 4.37 -17.60 6.82
C GLY A 76 3.87 -18.86 6.15
N GLU A 77 4.65 -19.40 5.23
CA GLU A 77 4.47 -20.80 4.89
C GLU A 77 4.75 -21.60 6.15
N GLY A 78 3.70 -22.10 6.81
CA GLY A 78 3.85 -23.24 7.69
C GLY A 78 4.59 -24.30 6.90
N LEU A 79 5.60 -24.93 7.53
CA LEU A 79 6.42 -26.01 6.96
C LEU A 79 5.60 -26.87 5.97
N PRO A 80 6.17 -27.29 4.83
CA PRO A 80 5.40 -28.01 3.82
C PRO A 80 4.85 -29.31 4.39
N VAL A 81 3.56 -29.35 4.75
CA VAL A 81 2.85 -30.60 4.95
C VAL A 81 2.50 -31.13 3.56
N ILE A 82 3.35 -32.00 3.01
CA ILE A 82 3.01 -32.75 1.79
C ILE A 82 2.01 -33.83 2.19
N PRO A 83 0.78 -33.81 1.65
CA PRO A 83 0.28 -35.02 1.00
C PRO A 83 -0.52 -34.71 -0.28
N ILE A 84 -0.08 -35.34 -1.38
CA ILE A 84 -0.83 -35.84 -2.56
C ILE A 84 -2.13 -35.09 -2.95
N VAL A 85 -2.03 -34.31 -4.04
CA VAL A 85 -3.10 -33.80 -4.94
C VAL A 85 -4.11 -32.82 -4.32
N GLY A 86 -3.95 -31.54 -4.68
CA GLY A 86 -5.02 -30.55 -4.69
C GLY A 86 -4.86 -29.43 -3.66
N VAL A 87 -3.99 -28.46 -3.92
CA VAL A 87 -4.06 -27.16 -3.22
C VAL A 87 -4.25 -26.06 -4.25
N PHE A 88 -5.39 -25.38 -4.13
CA PHE A 88 -5.76 -24.21 -4.92
C PHE A 88 -4.96 -23.00 -4.47
N ALA A 89 -4.23 -22.38 -5.39
CA ALA A 89 -3.63 -21.07 -5.17
C ALA A 89 -4.74 -20.00 -5.23
N ALA A 90 -5.02 -19.36 -4.09
CA ALA A 90 -5.91 -18.22 -4.05
C ALA A 90 -5.12 -16.94 -4.38
N PHE A 91 -5.46 -16.28 -5.49
CA PHE A 91 -5.02 -14.93 -5.81
C PHE A 91 -5.83 -13.94 -4.97
N ALA A 92 -5.20 -13.28 -4.00
CA ALA A 92 -5.83 -12.20 -3.24
C ALA A 92 -5.17 -10.86 -3.58
N CYS A 93 -5.70 -10.18 -4.59
CA CYS A 93 -5.31 -8.80 -4.92
C CYS A 93 -6.06 -7.84 -3.99
N LEU A 94 -5.44 -7.40 -2.90
CA LEU A 94 -6.02 -6.40 -2.00
C LEU A 94 -5.84 -5.01 -2.62
N ILE A 95 -6.92 -4.44 -3.15
CA ILE A 95 -6.95 -3.02 -3.58
C ILE A 95 -7.50 -2.21 -2.41
N VAL A 96 -6.62 -1.57 -1.63
CA VAL A 96 -7.04 -0.59 -0.63
C VAL A 96 -7.14 0.77 -1.34
N ILE A 97 -8.36 1.25 -1.60
CA ILE A 97 -8.61 2.59 -2.16
C ILE A 97 -8.81 3.55 -0.99
N ILE A 98 -7.83 4.39 -0.71
CA ILE A 98 -7.94 5.40 0.34
C ILE A 98 -8.16 6.76 -0.32
N ARG A 99 -9.41 7.24 -0.29
CA ARG A 99 -9.80 8.59 -0.72
C ARG A 99 -9.60 9.55 0.45
N TRP A 100 -8.80 10.59 0.30
CA TRP A 100 -8.73 11.68 1.29
C TRP A 100 -8.76 13.07 0.65
N PHE A 101 -9.64 13.91 1.20
CA PHE A 101 -9.77 15.35 0.98
C PHE A 101 -8.72 16.05 1.84
N PHE A 102 -7.79 16.80 1.25
CA PHE A 102 -6.84 17.61 2.04
C PHE A 102 -7.39 19.02 2.27
N PHE A 103 -7.39 19.47 3.53
CA PHE A 103 -7.57 20.86 3.97
C PHE A 103 -6.33 21.22 4.78
N ARG A 104 -5.58 22.23 4.35
CA ARG A 104 -5.05 23.30 5.19
C ARG A 104 -4.48 24.41 4.31
#